data_AF-A0AAJ2DQK7-F1
#
_entry.id   AF-A0AAJ2DQK7-F1
#
_cell.length_a   1.000
_cell.length_b   1.000
_cell.length_c   1.000
_cell.angle_alpha   90.00
_cell.angle_beta   90.00
_cell.angle_gamma   90.00
#
_symmetry.space_group_name_H-M   'P 1'
#
loop_
_entity.id
_entity.type
_entity.pdbx_description
1 polymer ?
#
loop_
_entity_poly.entity_id
_entity_poly.type
_entity_poly.pdbx_seq_one_letter_code
_entity_poly.pdbx_strand_id
1 'polypeptide(L)'
;MNKILERSNHIIQIKPWEDKDLDLLVRINTPVMMQHLGGPENEEQILKQHKRYLELVSRGCMFSILSFSDRRLLPQKCEGVKHQF
;
A
#
# COMPACT_ATOMS: atom_id res chain seq x y z
N MET A 1 3.85 -17.89 26.65
CA MET A 1 2.41 -17.80 26.34
C MET A 1 2.22 -16.77 25.24
N ASN A 2 1.50 -17.19 24.21
CA ASN A 2 1.55 -16.67 22.85
C ASN A 2 1.05 -15.21 22.79
N LYS A 3 1.94 -14.27 22.44
CA LYS A 3 1.53 -12.99 21.85
C LYS A 3 0.97 -13.33 20.47
N ILE A 4 -0.29 -13.77 20.42
CA ILE A 4 -1.05 -13.79 19.16
C ILE A 4 -1.06 -12.32 18.73
N LEU A 5 -0.27 -12.06 17.69
CA LEU A 5 -0.14 -10.76 17.04
C LEU A 5 -1.56 -10.27 16.76
N GLU A 6 -2.00 -9.23 17.46
CA GLU A 6 -3.18 -8.44 17.10
C GLU A 6 -3.00 -8.10 15.63
N ARG A 7 -3.63 -8.87 14.74
CA ARG A 7 -3.57 -8.62 13.30
C ARG A 7 -4.32 -7.31 13.11
N SER A 8 -3.57 -6.23 12.94
CA SER A 8 -4.11 -4.97 12.49
C SER A 8 -4.94 -5.24 11.25
N ASN A 9 -6.26 -5.12 11.38
CA ASN A 9 -7.18 -5.37 10.28
C ASN A 9 -7.03 -4.23 9.28
N HIS A 10 -6.16 -4.42 8.30
CA HIS A 10 -5.94 -3.48 7.21
C HIS A 10 -6.87 -3.82 6.05
N ILE A 11 -7.60 -2.82 5.57
CA ILE A 11 -8.26 -2.91 4.27
C ILE A 11 -7.23 -2.54 3.23
N ILE A 12 -6.96 -3.48 2.33
CA ILE A 12 -6.08 -3.28 1.18
C ILE A 12 -6.95 -3.03 -0.06
N GLN A 13 -6.62 -1.99 -0.80
CA GLN A 13 -7.21 -1.73 -2.12
C GLN A 13 -6.11 -1.73 -3.18
N ILE A 14 -6.37 -2.40 -4.29
CA ILE A 14 -5.54 -2.36 -5.49
C ILE A 14 -6.28 -1.47 -6.49
N LYS A 15 -5.65 -0.37 -6.91
CA LYS A 15 -6.24 0.62 -7.82
C LYS A 15 -5.42 0.70 -9.10
N PRO A 16 -6.05 0.88 -10.27
CA PRO A 16 -5.31 1.20 -11.49
C PRO A 16 -4.43 2.42 -11.26
N TRP A 17 -3.24 2.40 -11.85
CA TRP A 17 -2.30 3.52 -11.79
C TRP A 17 -2.87 4.75 -12.50
N GLU A 18 -2.76 5.91 -11.87
CA GLU A 18 -3.27 7.19 -12.37
C GLU A 18 -2.19 8.29 -12.33
N ASP A 19 -2.44 9.44 -12.96
CA ASP A 19 -1.48 10.57 -13.00
C ASP A 19 -1.01 11.00 -11.60
N LYS A 20 -1.90 10.95 -10.61
CA LYS A 20 -1.59 11.31 -9.21
C LYS A 20 -0.57 10.39 -8.54
N ASP A 21 -0.34 9.19 -9.08
CA ASP A 21 0.57 8.20 -8.48
C ASP A 21 2.05 8.50 -8.76
N LEU A 22 2.36 9.58 -9.50
CA LEU A 22 3.73 10.09 -9.64
C LEU A 22 4.38 10.36 -8.28
N ASP A 23 3.64 10.94 -7.33
CA ASP A 23 4.15 11.24 -5.99
C ASP A 23 4.54 9.96 -5.24
N LEU A 24 3.79 8.87 -5.44
CA LEU A 24 4.12 7.57 -4.87
C LEU A 24 5.44 7.05 -5.45
N LEU A 25 5.63 7.20 -6.78
CA LEU A 25 6.84 6.74 -7.45
C LEU A 25 8.09 7.48 -6.96
N VAL A 26 8.00 8.81 -6.79
CA VAL A 26 9.07 9.62 -6.20
C VAL A 26 9.38 9.16 -4.77
N ARG A 27 8.35 8.88 -3.96
CA ARG A 27 8.51 8.48 -2.57
C ARG A 27 9.20 7.12 -2.40
N ILE A 28 8.93 6.16 -3.28
CA ILE A 28 9.53 4.82 -3.19
C ILE A 28 10.93 4.73 -3.81
N ASN A 29 11.38 5.75 -4.55
CA ASN A 29 12.71 5.83 -5.17
C ASN A 29 13.84 6.10 -4.16
N THR A 30 13.86 5.40 -3.03
CA THR A 30 14.91 5.54 -2.01
C THR A 30 16.11 4.65 -2.33
N PRO A 31 17.35 5.01 -1.92
CA PRO A 31 18.53 4.17 -2.13
C PRO A 31 18.38 2.73 -1.60
N VAL A 32 17.70 2.58 -0.45
CA VAL A 32 17.46 1.27 0.16
C VAL A 32 16.49 0.44 -0.69
N MET A 33 15.38 1.03 -1.15
CA MET A 33 14.41 0.34 -2.00
C MET A 33 15.02 -0.07 -3.35
N MET A 34 15.89 0.80 -3.88
CA MET A 34 16.48 0.64 -5.21
C MET A 34 17.83 -0.09 -5.20
N GLN A 35 18.30 -0.57 -4.04
CA GLN A 35 19.62 -1.19 -3.86
C GLN A 35 19.89 -2.32 -4.86
N HIS A 36 18.86 -3.12 -5.17
CA HIS A 36 18.95 -4.25 -6.10
C HIS A 36 18.30 -3.95 -7.46
N LEU A 37 17.90 -2.70 -7.71
CA LEU A 37 17.18 -2.25 -8.91
C LEU A 37 18.00 -1.27 -9.77
N GLY A 38 19.31 -1.18 -9.52
CA GLY A 38 20.21 -0.27 -10.26
C GLY A 38 20.40 1.11 -9.59
N GLY A 39 19.90 1.29 -8.37
CA GLY A 39 19.98 2.54 -7.61
C GLY A 39 18.83 3.51 -7.92
N PRO A 40 18.75 4.63 -7.17
CA PRO A 40 17.70 5.63 -7.38
C PRO A 40 17.72 6.21 -8.79
N GLU A 41 16.53 6.34 -9.37
CA GLU A 41 16.31 7.05 -10.63
C GLU A 41 16.38 8.58 -10.42
N ASN A 42 16.83 9.31 -11.44
CA ASN A 42 16.70 10.77 -11.46
C ASN A 42 15.27 11.20 -11.89
N GLU A 43 14.98 12.50 -11.80
CA GLU A 43 13.66 13.05 -12.12
C GLU A 43 13.17 12.70 -13.53
N GLU A 44 14.03 12.82 -14.55
CA GLU A 44 13.67 12.50 -15.94
C GLU A 44 13.34 11.01 -16.13
N GLN A 45 14.10 10.12 -15.47
CA GLN A 45 13.86 8.68 -15.50
C GLN A 45 12.52 8.33 -14.84
N ILE A 46 12.21 8.93 -13.69
CA ILE A 46 10.93 8.76 -12.99
C ILE A 46 9.77 9.19 -13.89
N LEU A 47 9.86 10.38 -14.51
CA LEU A 47 8.81 10.88 -15.41
C LEU A 47 8.60 9.96 -16.61
N LYS A 48 9.69 9.45 -17.20
CA LYS A 48 9.64 8.49 -18.30
C LYS A 48 8.99 7.17 -17.87
N GLN A 49 9.29 6.70 -16.66
CA GLN A 49 8.68 5.49 -16.11
C GLN A 49 7.19 5.68 -15.84
N HIS A 50 6.80 6.81 -15.23
CA HIS A 50 5.41 7.18 -14.98
C HIS A 50 4.60 7.24 -16.27
N LYS A 51 5.11 7.92 -17.30
CA LYS A 51 4.47 7.99 -18.62
C LYS A 51 4.26 6.60 -19.22
N ARG A 52 5.27 5.72 -19.13
CA ARG A 52 5.15 4.33 -19.60
C ARG A 52 4.00 3.59 -18.90
N TYR A 53 3.78 3.82 -17.61
CA TYR A 53 2.69 3.17 -16.88
C TYR A 53 1.30 3.65 -17.30
N LEU A 54 1.14 4.94 -17.59
CA LEU A 54 -0.11 5.50 -18.12
C LEU A 54 -0.43 4.97 -19.53
N GLU A 55 0.62 4.77 -20.35
CA GLU A 55 0.48 4.35 -21.74
C GLU A 55 0.39 2.82 -21.93
N LEU A 56 0.31 2.03 -20.86
CA LEU A 56 0.20 0.56 -20.92
C LEU A 56 -1.13 0.04 -21.51
N VAL A 57 -2.07 0.94 -21.83
CA VAL A 57 -3.39 0.63 -22.40
C VAL A 57 -3.26 -0.37 -23.55
N SER A 58 -4.13 -1.39 -23.56
CA SER A 58 -4.16 -2.56 -24.48
C SER A 58 -3.08 -3.64 -24.29
N ARG A 59 -1.99 -3.37 -23.56
CA ARG A 59 -0.91 -4.35 -23.27
C ARG A 59 -0.85 -4.78 -21.80
N GLY A 60 -1.53 -4.06 -20.92
CA GLY A 60 -1.62 -4.35 -19.49
C GLY A 60 -2.06 -3.11 -18.71
N CYS A 61 -1.94 -3.17 -17.39
CA CYS A 61 -2.12 -2.01 -16.52
C CYS A 61 -1.18 -2.11 -15.32
N MET A 62 -0.72 -0.95 -14.86
CA MET A 62 -0.01 -0.82 -13.59
C MET A 62 -1.03 -0.57 -12.48
N PHE A 63 -0.67 -0.92 -11.24
CA PHE A 63 -1.53 -0.70 -10.08
C PHE A 63 -0.77 -0.06 -8.92
N SER A 64 -1.47 0.74 -8.13
CA SER A 64 -1.05 1.22 -6.82
C SER A 64 -1.79 0.46 -5.71
N ILE A 65 -1.14 0.33 -4.55
CA ILE A 65 -1.70 -0.36 -3.38
C ILE A 65 -1.95 0.67 -2.28
N LEU A 66 -3.20 0.75 -1.84
CA LEU A 66 -3.63 1.58 -0.72
C LEU A 66 -3.91 0.68 0.48
N SER A 67 -3.37 1.05 1.64
CA SER A 67 -3.62 0.36 2.91
C SER A 67 -4.26 1.32 3.90
N PHE A 68 -5.43 0.95 4.41
CA PHE A 68 -6.15 1.69 5.42
C PHE A 68 -6.26 0.85 6.68
N SER A 69 -5.99 1.43 7.85
CA SER A 69 -6.25 0.74 9.12
C SER A 69 -7.75 0.77 9.39
N ASP A 70 -8.42 -0.39 9.45
CA ASP A 70 -9.84 -0.44 9.81
C ASP A 70 -9.98 -0.41 11.34
N ARG A 71 -10.29 0.77 11.87
CA ARG A 71 -10.57 0.93 13.30
C ARG A 71 -11.89 0.28 13.74
N ARG A 72 -12.77 -0.13 12.81
CA ARG A 72 -14.07 -0.76 13.13
C ARG A 72 -13.97 -2.26 13.38
N LEU A 73 -12.85 -2.88 13.02
CA LEU A 73 -12.57 -4.30 13.27
C LEU A 73 -11.67 -4.50 14.50
N LEU A 74 -11.54 -3.48 15.35
CA LEU A 74 -11.02 -3.69 16.70
C LEU A 74 -11.99 -4.61 17.44
N PRO A 75 -11.51 -5.63 18.18
CA PRO A 75 -12.40 -6.46 18.98
C PRO A 75 -13.16 -5.56 19.95
N GLN A 76 -14.48 -5.47 19.79
CA GLN A 76 -15.34 -4.87 20.79
C GLN A 76 -15.13 -5.68 22.07
N LYS A 77 -14.66 -5.05 23.15
CA LYS A 77 -14.65 -5.71 24.46
C LYS A 77 -16.08 -6.11 24.74
N CYS A 78 -16.37 -7.40 24.75
CA CYS A 78 -17.63 -7.91 25.29
C CYS A 78 -17.63 -7.55 26.77
N GLU A 79 -18.29 -6.46 27.14
CA GLU A 79 -18.54 -6.15 28.54
C GLU A 79 -19.46 -7.24 29.10
N GLY A 80 -19.02 -7.83 30.20
CA GLY A 80 -19.53 -9.09 30.73
C GLY A 80 -21.04 -9.08 30.92
N VAL A 81 -21.71 -10.02 30.25
CA VAL A 81 -23.04 -10.48 30.64
C VAL A 81 -22.91 -11.10 32.02
N LYS A 82 -23.26 -10.36 33.07
CA LYS A 82 -23.44 -10.92 34.41
C LYS A 82 -24.53 -11.98 34.33
N HIS A 83 -24.13 -13.25 34.30
CA HIS A 83 -25.05 -14.34 34.57
C HIS A 83 -25.33 -14.33 36.06
N GLN A 84 -26.55 -13.95 36.41
CA GLN A 84 -27.10 -14.08 37.74
C GLN A 84 -27.51 -15.55 37.90
N PHE A 85 -26.84 -16.26 38.81
CA PHE A 85 -27.31 -17.53 39.35
C PHE A 85 -28.46 -17.28 40.32
#